data_AF-A0A101JF19-F1
#
_entry.id   AF-A0A101JF19-F1
#
_cell.length_a   1.000
_cell.length_b   1.000
_cell.length_c   1.000
_cell.angle_alpha   90.00
_cell.angle_beta   90.00
_cell.angle_gamma   90.00
#
_symmetry.space_group_name_H-M   'P 1'
#
loop_
_entity.id
_entity.type
_entity.pdbx_description
1 polymer ?
#
loop_
_entity_poly.entity_id
_entity_poly.type
_entity_poly.pdbx_seq_one_letter_code
_entity_poly.pdbx_strand_id
1 'polypeptide(L)'
;MLRALTEQAEQGDGRCVRLSLARTAAWLTNRIQPGPEGDVAYDGPDAWLAERDSALGRLRYALSPVSFAGGPVDWARPPGVRGADPAGWV
;
A
#
# COMPACT_ATOMS: atom_id res chain seq x y z
N MET A 1 9.23 2.02 5.96
CA MET A 1 8.87 1.50 7.30
C MET A 1 9.27 0.04 7.47
N LEU A 2 9.04 -0.84 6.48
CA LEU A 2 9.43 -2.26 6.55
C LEU A 2 10.87 -2.48 7.02
N ARG A 3 11.84 -1.71 6.51
CA ARG A 3 13.24 -1.77 6.98
C ARG A 3 13.41 -1.50 8.48
N ALA A 4 12.73 -0.50 9.03
CA ALA A 4 12.82 -0.20 10.46
C ALA A 4 12.19 -1.31 11.30
N LEU A 5 11.12 -1.96 10.79
CA LEU A 5 10.52 -3.13 11.44
C LEU A 5 11.44 -4.35 11.37
N THR A 6 12.13 -4.57 10.24
CA THR A 6 13.15 -5.62 10.11
C THR A 6 14.31 -5.37 11.07
N GLU A 7 14.84 -4.15 11.13
CA GLU A 7 15.92 -3.80 12.04
C GLU A 7 15.48 -3.89 13.51
N GLN A 8 14.26 -3.49 13.86
CA GLN A 8 13.71 -3.67 15.20
C GLN A 8 13.56 -5.15 15.57
N ALA A 9 13.10 -6.00 14.65
CA ALA A 9 12.98 -7.44 14.90
C ALA A 9 14.33 -8.10 15.19
N GLU A 10 15.39 -7.65 14.50
CA GLU A 10 16.75 -8.19 14.66
C GLU A 10 17.50 -7.60 15.86
N GLN A 11 17.29 -6.31 16.17
CA GLN A 11 18.13 -5.57 17.11
C GLN A 11 17.41 -5.19 18.42
N GLY A 12 16.08 -5.35 18.49
CA GLY A 12 15.27 -5.05 19.68
C GLY A 12 14.98 -3.56 19.92
N ASP A 13 15.64 -2.66 19.21
CA ASP A 13 15.51 -1.21 19.40
C ASP A 13 14.60 -0.54 18.37
N GLY A 14 13.78 0.41 18.83
CA GLY A 14 12.93 1.26 17.98
C GLY A 14 13.69 2.44 17.36
N ARG A 15 13.22 2.93 16.21
CA ARG A 15 13.77 4.11 15.52
C ARG A 15 12.67 5.16 15.32
N CYS A 16 12.98 6.43 15.59
CA CYS A 16 12.11 7.55 15.24
C CYS A 16 12.62 8.25 13.98
N VAL A 17 11.76 8.36 12.96
CA VAL A 17 12.09 9.02 11.67
C VAL A 17 11.10 10.15 11.41
N ARG A 18 11.60 11.35 11.11
CA ARG A 18 10.76 12.48 10.71
C ARG A 18 10.70 12.58 9.20
N LEU A 19 9.51 12.36 8.64
CA LEU A 19 9.27 12.42 7.20
C LEU A 19 8.54 13.72 6.84
N SER A 20 8.79 14.23 5.63
CA SER A 20 8.08 15.39 5.07
C SER A 20 7.50 15.02 3.72
N LEU A 21 6.17 14.97 3.64
CA LEU A 21 5.47 14.67 2.40
C LEU A 21 5.76 15.73 1.33
N ALA A 22 5.80 17.01 1.73
CA ALA A 22 6.10 18.11 0.81
C ALA A 22 7.50 17.99 0.20
N ARG A 23 8.50 17.60 1.00
CA ARG A 23 9.86 17.37 0.51
C ARG A 23 9.93 16.18 -0.44
N THR A 24 9.23 15.10 -0.12
CA THR A 24 9.15 13.93 -1.02
C THR A 24 8.46 14.27 -2.32
N ALA A 25 7.32 14.99 -2.28
CA ALA A 25 6.62 15.44 -3.48
C ALA A 25 7.51 16.34 -4.34
N ALA A 26 8.18 17.33 -3.74
CA ALA A 26 9.10 18.20 -4.46
C ALA A 26 10.26 17.43 -5.11
N TRP A 27 10.75 16.37 -4.48
CA TRP A 27 11.76 15.49 -5.07
C TRP A 27 11.21 14.64 -6.22
N LEU A 28 10.06 13.99 -6.02
CA LEU A 28 9.41 13.16 -7.04
C LEU A 28 9.10 13.95 -8.31
N THR A 29 8.59 15.17 -8.17
CA THR A 29 8.14 15.99 -9.30
C THR A 29 9.29 16.70 -10.02
N ASN A 30 10.37 17.05 -9.32
CA ASN A 30 11.40 17.94 -9.89
C ASN A 30 12.79 17.31 -10.01
N ARG A 31 13.03 16.14 -9.42
CA ARG A 31 14.39 15.59 -9.25
C ARG A 31 14.53 14.16 -9.75
N ILE A 32 13.45 13.53 -10.20
CA ILE A 32 13.49 12.23 -10.89
C ILE A 32 13.35 12.50 -12.38
N GLN A 33 14.33 12.03 -13.16
CA GLN A 33 14.19 11.99 -14.61
C GLN A 33 13.30 10.81 -14.99
N PRO A 34 12.34 10.99 -15.92
CA PRO A 34 11.62 9.87 -16.50
C PRO A 34 12.62 8.83 -17.01
N GLY A 35 12.35 7.56 -16.73
CA GLY A 35 13.09 6.47 -17.37
C GLY A 35 12.88 6.52 -18.90
N PRO A 36 13.71 5.81 -19.67
CA PRO A 36 13.43 5.62 -21.10
C PRO A 36 12.00 5.10 -21.26
N GLU A 37 11.31 5.55 -22.31
CA GLU A 37 10.02 4.99 -22.72
C GLU A 37 10.27 3.53 -23.15
N GLY A 38 10.26 2.63 -22.17
CA GLY A 38 10.32 1.19 -22.39
C GLY A 38 8.94 0.71 -22.81
N ASP A 39 8.90 -0.21 -23.75
CA ASP A 39 7.72 -0.90 -24.29
C ASP A 39 7.04 -1.84 -23.26
N VAL A 40 7.09 -1.48 -21.97
CA VAL A 40 6.33 -2.16 -20.93
C VAL A 40 4.91 -1.65 -21.04
N ALA A 41 4.13 -2.30 -21.89
CA ALA A 41 2.70 -2.08 -21.97
C ALA A 41 2.10 -2.27 -20.56
N TYR A 42 1.55 -1.19 -20.01
CA TYR A 42 0.71 -1.30 -18.82
C TYR A 42 -0.64 -1.83 -19.29
N ASP A 43 -0.84 -3.15 -19.13
CA ASP A 43 -2.04 -3.88 -19.54
C ASP A 43 -3.30 -3.53 -18.73
N GLY A 44 -3.21 -2.51 -17.87
CA GLY A 44 -4.29 -2.02 -17.04
C GLY A 44 -4.23 -2.53 -15.60
N PRO A 45 -5.17 -2.07 -14.76
CA PRO A 45 -5.16 -2.35 -13.34
C PRO A 45 -5.76 -3.70 -12.99
N ASP A 46 -6.38 -4.41 -13.94
CA ASP A 46 -7.20 -5.60 -13.67
C ASP A 46 -6.48 -6.72 -12.92
N ALA A 47 -5.17 -6.90 -13.18
CA ALA A 47 -4.35 -7.87 -12.45
C ALA A 47 -4.21 -7.57 -10.94
N TRP A 48 -4.52 -6.34 -10.51
CA TRP A 48 -4.38 -5.87 -9.13
C TRP A 48 -5.72 -5.55 -8.46
N LEU A 49 -6.83 -5.82 -9.16
CA LEU A 49 -8.18 -5.55 -8.68
C LEU A 49 -8.91 -6.85 -8.38
N ALA A 50 -9.70 -6.84 -7.31
CA ALA A 50 -10.61 -7.90 -6.96
C ALA A 50 -12.03 -7.34 -6.80
N GLU A 51 -13.01 -8.24 -6.85
CA GLU A 51 -14.42 -7.90 -6.67
C GLU A 51 -15.06 -8.77 -5.60
N ARG A 52 -15.91 -8.17 -4.78
CA ARG A 52 -16.74 -8.91 -3.83
C ARG A 52 -18.04 -8.19 -3.49
N ASP A 53 -19.01 -8.95 -3.01
CA ASP A 53 -20.23 -8.38 -2.44
C ASP A 53 -19.97 -7.79 -1.06
N SER A 54 -20.63 -6.67 -0.77
CA SER A 54 -20.52 -5.94 0.48
C SER A 54 -21.86 -5.30 0.86
N ALA A 55 -21.94 -4.72 2.05
CA ALA A 55 -23.10 -3.94 2.47
C ALA A 55 -23.38 -2.70 1.58
N LEU A 56 -22.41 -2.31 0.73
CA LEU A 56 -22.54 -1.25 -0.26
C LEU A 56 -22.87 -1.76 -1.67
N GLY A 57 -23.14 -3.05 -1.83
CA GLY A 57 -23.28 -3.73 -3.12
C GLY A 57 -21.97 -4.37 -3.59
N ARG A 58 -21.89 -4.68 -4.89
CA ARG A 58 -20.70 -5.26 -5.52
C ARG A 58 -19.60 -4.22 -5.62
N LEU A 59 -18.46 -4.49 -5.00
CA LEU A 59 -17.36 -3.55 -4.84
C LEU A 59 -16.12 -4.06 -5.57
N ARG A 60 -15.49 -3.20 -6.37
CA ARG A 60 -14.20 -3.43 -7.03
C ARG A 60 -13.12 -2.66 -6.27
N TYR A 61 -12.07 -3.34 -5.83
CA TYR A 61 -11.04 -2.78 -4.95
C TYR A 61 -9.64 -3.28 -5.31
N ALA A 62 -8.63 -2.51 -4.91
CA ALA A 62 -7.22 -2.89 -5.07
C ALA A 62 -6.80 -3.93 -4.04
N LEU A 63 -6.06 -4.95 -4.48
CA LEU A 63 -5.41 -5.93 -3.63
C LEU A 63 -4.25 -5.30 -2.83
N SER A 64 -3.74 -6.03 -1.84
CA SER A 64 -2.54 -5.64 -1.10
C SER A 64 -1.36 -5.45 -2.08
N PRO A 65 -0.66 -4.31 -2.05
CA PRO A 65 0.53 -4.10 -2.88
C PRO A 65 1.75 -4.87 -2.36
N VAL A 66 1.62 -5.55 -1.21
CA VAL A 66 2.69 -6.35 -0.58
C VAL A 66 2.26 -7.82 -0.61
N SER A 67 3.08 -8.66 -1.23
CA SER A 67 2.92 -10.11 -1.30
C SER A 67 4.22 -10.80 -0.89
N PHE A 68 4.12 -11.80 -0.02
CA PHE A 68 5.23 -12.66 0.42
C PHE A 68 4.66 -13.99 0.92
N ALA A 69 5.51 -15.02 1.03
CA ALA A 69 5.10 -16.33 1.52
C ALA A 69 4.53 -16.24 2.95
N GLY A 70 3.28 -16.68 3.15
CA GLY A 70 2.55 -16.53 4.42
C GLY A 70 1.98 -15.13 4.68
N GLY A 71 2.14 -14.20 3.74
CA GLY A 71 1.58 -12.85 3.81
C GLY A 71 0.11 -12.78 3.39
N PRO A 72 -0.51 -11.60 3.56
CA PRO A 72 -1.91 -11.40 3.21
C PRO A 72 -2.10 -11.49 1.69
N VAL A 73 -2.94 -12.43 1.25
CA VAL A 73 -3.34 -12.57 -0.16
C VAL A 73 -4.45 -11.57 -0.51
N ASP A 74 -5.27 -11.20 0.49
CA ASP A 74 -6.34 -10.21 0.38
C ASP A 74 -6.54 -9.50 1.74
N TRP A 75 -7.35 -8.44 1.76
CA TRP A 75 -7.77 -7.75 2.97
C TRP A 75 -8.69 -8.63 3.82
N ALA A 76 -8.41 -8.72 5.11
CA ALA A 76 -9.15 -9.53 6.07
C ALA A 76 -10.66 -9.20 6.15
N ARG A 77 -11.07 -8.00 5.72
CA ARG A 77 -12.47 -7.55 5.67
C ARG A 77 -12.75 -6.75 4.37
N PRO A 78 -14.01 -6.75 3.88
CA PRO A 78 -14.48 -5.82 2.85
C PRO A 78 -14.29 -4.35 3.21
N PRO A 79 -13.88 -3.49 2.26
CA PRO A 79 -14.01 -2.05 2.41
C PRO A 79 -15.43 -1.73 2.87
N GLY A 80 -15.52 -1.14 4.06
CA GLY A 80 -16.79 -0.74 4.65
C GLY A 80 -17.21 0.64 4.21
N VAL A 81 -18.34 1.08 4.75
CA VAL A 81 -18.76 2.49 4.68
C VAL A 81 -17.65 3.36 5.26
N ARG A 82 -17.27 4.43 4.55
CA ARG A 82 -16.28 5.39 5.05
C ARG A 82 -16.71 5.89 6.44
N GLY A 83 -15.83 5.72 7.43
CA GLY A 83 -16.08 6.14 8.81
C GLY A 83 -16.80 5.12 9.69
N ALA A 84 -17.10 3.92 9.19
CA ALA A 84 -17.70 2.84 9.98
C ALA A 84 -16.67 1.93 10.65
N ASP A 85 -15.37 2.16 10.44
CA ASP A 85 -14.33 1.42 11.13
C ASP A 85 -14.31 1.81 12.62
N PRO A 86 -14.29 0.82 13.53
CA PRO A 86 -14.16 1.12 14.95
C PRO A 86 -12.83 1.82 15.20
N ALA A 87 -12.82 2.82 16.10
CA ALA A 87 -11.59 3.43 16.57
C ALA A 87 -10.82 2.42 17.44
N GLY A 88 -10.02 1.59 16.79
CA GLY A 88 -9.21 0.55 17.42
C GLY A 88 -7.87 0.44 16.71
N TRP A 89 -6.83 0.23 17.50
CA TRP A 89 -5.55 -0.22 16.97
C TRP A 89 -5.62 -1.74 16.93
N VAL A 90 -5.66 -2.29 15.71
CA VAL A 90 -5.48 -3.73 15.46
C VAL A 90 -4.01 -4.03 15.30
#